data_AF-A0A844GIM7-F1
#
_entry.id   AF-A0A844GIM7-F1
#
_cell.length_a   1.000
_cell.length_b   1.000
_cell.length_c   1.000
_cell.angle_alpha   90.00
_cell.angle_beta   90.00
_cell.angle_gamma   90.00
#
_symmetry.space_group_name_H-M   'P 1'
#
loop_
_entity.id
_entity.type
_entity.pdbx_description
1 polymer ?
#
loop_
_entity_poly.entity_id
_entity_poly.type
_entity_poly.pdbx_seq_one_letter_code
_entity_poly.pdbx_strand_id
1 'polypeptide(L)'
;MKKKWGLALLASACCLLMSPTGILAAQPTELFTAEETVTSDTEQNSETTEFTNDVNDAEQYYDNYVSNHEHVYAEEIVVPADCLNGGTKKLTCVLCGISHTETIPPLGHNTEEIRNVVKATCAHEGYTGDVYCSKCQTLMEKGEIEPAHTTHDYPYVINAIEPTCYSTGWTEGLECLTCGKTIKEPKKIPKLPHTKKITKKGRKATCMENGYTDEIVCGVCGASLQDSEIIWALNHKYDKNAKWKKYKVTSTAAYQYKECTRCGEKKIKKYITVQPSFESVWMQLGMDFDISLEITGPDSVKSWSSSNTSIAKVHKNSDGSCKVTAGSKPGNVKIYYTTKAGIRNYVKFTIARITRQIRNVPANKTLKAGKSFTLKPQRVPANSTEKITYKSSNTKIATVSTKGVIKAKKKGTVTITVKSGDVKVRCRVTVK
;
A
#
# COMPACT_ATOMS: atom_id res chain seq x y z
N MET A 1 -39.51 20.24 -13.86
CA MET A 1 -39.63 18.89 -13.26
C MET A 1 -38.32 18.57 -12.55
N LYS A 2 -38.34 18.23 -11.25
CA LYS A 2 -37.13 17.89 -10.47
C LYS A 2 -36.96 16.36 -10.46
N LYS A 3 -35.75 15.83 -10.64
CA LYS A 3 -35.40 14.46 -10.25
C LYS A 3 -34.06 14.45 -9.51
N LYS A 4 -34.13 14.22 -8.19
CA LYS A 4 -32.99 13.82 -7.35
C LYS A 4 -32.84 12.30 -7.44
N TRP A 5 -31.60 11.83 -7.43
CA TRP A 5 -31.15 10.53 -6.93
C TRP A 5 -29.85 10.87 -6.16
N GLY A 6 -29.53 10.33 -4.99
CA GLY A 6 -30.16 9.26 -4.23
C GLY A 6 -29.07 8.48 -3.48
N LEU A 7 -28.41 9.11 -2.51
CA LEU A 7 -27.37 8.45 -1.71
C LEU A 7 -28.03 7.38 -0.82
N ALA A 8 -27.46 6.17 -0.83
CA ALA A 8 -27.77 5.13 0.13
C ALA A 8 -26.58 4.96 1.10
N LEU A 9 -26.78 5.38 2.35
CA LEU A 9 -25.96 5.01 3.50
C LEU A 9 -26.58 3.75 4.10
N LEU A 10 -25.76 2.73 4.38
CA LEU A 10 -26.11 1.64 5.29
C LEU A 10 -24.96 1.43 6.27
N ALA A 11 -25.29 1.51 7.56
CA ALA A 11 -24.42 1.20 8.67
C ALA A 11 -25.09 0.17 9.57
N SER A 12 -24.34 -0.82 10.03
CA SER A 12 -24.64 -1.70 11.16
C SER A 12 -23.31 -2.40 11.53
N ALA A 13 -22.78 -2.12 12.72
CA ALA A 13 -22.99 -2.89 13.95
C ALA A 13 -22.05 -4.12 13.96
N CYS A 14 -20.92 -4.15 14.67
CA CYS A 14 -20.63 -3.93 16.11
C CYS A 14 -20.73 -5.22 16.95
N CYS A 15 -19.74 -5.38 17.85
CA CYS A 15 -19.58 -6.32 18.96
C CYS A 15 -18.99 -7.73 18.74
N LEU A 16 -17.83 -7.92 19.41
CA LEU A 16 -17.40 -9.09 20.23
C LEU A 16 -17.14 -10.41 19.49
N LEU A 17 -15.99 -11.08 19.64
CA LEU A 17 -15.44 -11.59 20.91
C LEU A 17 -13.90 -11.79 20.89
N MET A 18 -13.38 -12.19 22.06
CA MET A 18 -11.96 -12.33 22.42
C MET A 18 -11.32 -13.64 21.91
N SER A 19 -9.99 -13.64 21.72
CA SER A 19 -9.07 -14.65 22.30
C SER A 19 -7.61 -14.43 21.87
N PRO A 20 -6.62 -14.50 22.78
CA PRO A 20 -5.22 -14.75 22.44
C PRO A 20 -4.84 -16.22 22.65
N THR A 21 -4.16 -16.82 21.67
CA THR A 21 -3.39 -18.06 21.84
C THR A 21 -1.89 -17.71 21.74
N GLY A 22 -0.97 -18.22 22.55
CA GLY A 22 -1.09 -19.23 23.61
C GLY A 22 -0.17 -20.42 23.34
N ILE A 23 1.13 -20.26 23.61
CA ILE A 23 2.15 -21.34 23.67
C ILE A 23 3.20 -20.94 24.72
N LEU A 24 3.78 -21.78 25.59
CA LEU A 24 3.32 -23.00 26.28
C LEU A 24 4.42 -23.41 27.30
N ALA A 25 4.06 -23.66 28.56
CA ALA A 25 4.84 -24.41 29.58
C ALA A 25 6.26 -23.87 29.97
N ALA A 26 6.87 -24.26 31.09
CA ALA A 26 6.52 -25.30 32.07
C ALA A 26 6.63 -24.81 33.54
N GLN A 27 6.10 -25.63 34.45
CA GLN A 27 5.91 -25.36 35.88
C GLN A 27 7.10 -25.85 36.76
N PRO A 28 7.12 -25.49 38.07
CA PRO A 28 8.28 -25.68 38.94
C PRO A 28 8.29 -27.04 39.66
N THR A 29 9.41 -27.35 40.31
CA THR A 29 9.53 -28.38 41.35
C THR A 29 10.40 -27.87 42.48
N GLU A 30 9.82 -27.80 43.68
CA GLU A 30 10.55 -27.74 44.95
C GLU A 30 11.19 -29.10 45.27
N LEU A 31 12.12 -29.14 46.23
CA LEU A 31 12.21 -30.21 47.23
C LEU A 31 13.05 -29.75 48.44
N PHE A 32 12.44 -29.79 49.64
CA PHE A 32 12.90 -30.47 50.87
C PHE A 32 14.39 -30.35 51.29
N THR A 33 14.81 -30.21 52.56
CA THR A 33 14.22 -30.13 53.93
C THR A 33 15.37 -29.64 54.86
N ALA A 34 15.26 -29.35 56.16
CA ALA A 34 14.32 -29.80 57.20
C ALA A 34 14.13 -28.74 58.30
N GLU A 35 13.03 -28.88 59.05
CA GLU A 35 12.93 -28.38 60.42
C GLU A 35 13.67 -29.31 61.39
N GLU A 36 14.10 -28.80 62.54
CA GLU A 36 13.84 -29.48 63.81
C GLU A 36 13.76 -28.44 64.95
N THR A 37 12.88 -28.69 65.92
CA THR A 37 12.56 -27.77 67.03
C THR A 37 12.35 -28.57 68.32
N VAL A 38 12.37 -27.84 69.46
CA VAL A 38 12.04 -28.33 70.83
C VAL A 38 13.07 -29.36 71.37
N THR A 39 13.48 -29.45 72.63
CA THR A 39 12.92 -29.11 73.95
C THR A 39 14.06 -28.64 74.90
N SER A 40 13.87 -27.65 75.78
CA SER A 40 13.55 -27.83 77.23
C SER A 40 13.89 -29.20 77.84
N ASP A 41 14.78 -29.23 78.85
CA ASP A 41 14.35 -29.52 80.23
C ASP A 41 15.51 -29.38 81.25
N THR A 42 15.14 -29.51 82.52
CA THR A 42 15.90 -29.16 83.73
C THR A 42 16.58 -30.40 84.34
N GLU A 43 17.60 -30.18 85.19
CA GLU A 43 17.91 -30.88 86.46
C GLU A 43 19.39 -31.25 86.74
N GLN A 44 19.81 -30.84 87.94
CA GLN A 44 20.66 -31.53 88.93
C GLN A 44 21.68 -32.61 88.48
N ASN A 45 22.96 -32.49 88.84
CA ASN A 45 23.56 -32.88 90.14
C ASN A 45 25.08 -33.16 90.06
N SER A 46 25.74 -33.04 91.22
CA SER A 46 27.01 -33.62 91.73
C SER A 46 27.93 -34.49 90.85
N GLU A 47 29.24 -34.18 90.91
CA GLU A 47 30.35 -35.00 91.47
C GLU A 47 31.61 -34.09 91.48
N THR A 48 32.39 -33.78 92.53
CA THR A 48 33.02 -34.48 93.69
C THR A 48 34.16 -35.45 93.36
N THR A 49 35.40 -34.97 93.52
CA THR A 49 36.59 -35.68 94.07
C THR A 49 37.50 -34.60 94.70
N GLU A 50 37.60 -34.46 96.02
CA GLU A 50 38.42 -35.25 96.98
C GLU A 50 39.94 -35.12 96.82
N PHE A 51 40.63 -34.66 97.88
CA PHE A 51 41.96 -35.17 98.28
C PHE A 51 42.23 -34.98 99.80
N THR A 52 41.91 -36.04 100.56
CA THR A 52 42.56 -36.59 101.76
C THR A 52 42.86 -35.78 103.03
N ASN A 53 42.39 -36.37 104.15
CA ASN A 53 42.66 -36.10 105.57
C ASN A 53 44.10 -36.45 106.03
N ASP A 54 44.45 -36.00 107.25
CA ASP A 54 44.91 -36.87 108.37
C ASP A 54 44.68 -36.13 109.73
N VAL A 55 43.59 -36.35 110.47
CA VAL A 55 43.28 -37.24 111.65
C VAL A 55 44.16 -37.22 112.93
N ASN A 56 43.47 -37.13 114.08
CA ASN A 56 43.81 -37.58 115.47
C ASN A 56 45.03 -36.93 116.20
N ASP A 57 45.16 -36.84 117.54
CA ASP A 57 44.40 -37.26 118.76
C ASP A 57 44.91 -36.39 119.96
N ALA A 58 44.30 -36.21 121.16
CA ALA A 58 43.02 -36.66 121.75
C ALA A 58 42.48 -35.68 122.86
N GLU A 59 42.60 -36.01 124.17
CA GLU A 59 41.85 -35.42 125.31
C GLU A 59 42.71 -35.00 126.55
N GLN A 60 42.04 -34.37 127.56
CA GLN A 60 42.38 -34.16 128.99
C GLN A 60 43.11 -32.85 129.40
N TYR A 61 42.93 -32.26 130.61
CA TYR A 61 41.85 -32.24 131.63
C TYR A 61 42.18 -31.14 132.68
N TYR A 62 41.18 -30.39 133.18
CA TYR A 62 41.17 -29.51 134.37
C TYR A 62 42.09 -28.24 134.51
N ASP A 63 41.45 -27.08 134.33
CA ASP A 63 41.06 -26.09 135.38
C ASP A 63 42.07 -25.15 136.11
N ASN A 64 41.63 -23.88 136.21
CA ASN A 64 41.98 -22.79 137.15
C ASN A 64 43.22 -21.85 136.99
N TYR A 65 42.88 -20.62 136.54
CA TYR A 65 43.20 -19.31 137.15
C TYR A 65 44.51 -18.55 136.80
N VAL A 66 44.35 -17.35 136.21
CA VAL A 66 44.93 -16.01 136.54
C VAL A 66 44.76 -15.04 135.32
N SER A 67 44.59 -13.73 135.57
CA SER A 67 44.03 -12.76 134.61
C SER A 67 45.04 -11.82 133.89
N ASN A 68 45.10 -11.88 132.55
CA ASN A 68 45.24 -10.76 131.57
C ASN A 68 45.51 -11.31 130.15
N HIS A 69 44.91 -10.76 129.08
CA HIS A 69 45.24 -11.11 127.67
C HIS A 69 45.07 -9.91 126.72
N GLU A 70 45.65 -10.02 125.51
CA GLU A 70 45.63 -9.00 124.44
C GLU A 70 44.63 -9.36 123.32
N HIS A 71 43.86 -8.40 122.81
CA HIS A 71 42.70 -8.68 121.95
C HIS A 71 43.04 -8.96 120.48
N VAL A 72 42.71 -10.17 120.01
CA VAL A 72 42.71 -10.55 118.59
C VAL A 72 41.27 -10.62 118.06
N TYR A 73 40.99 -10.02 116.91
CA TYR A 73 39.65 -9.95 116.32
C TYR A 73 39.52 -10.79 115.03
N ALA A 74 38.40 -11.48 114.88
CA ALA A 74 38.00 -12.14 113.62
C ALA A 74 36.97 -11.28 112.87
N GLU A 75 37.08 -11.21 111.54
CA GLU A 75 36.19 -10.43 110.67
C GLU A 75 35.09 -11.29 110.01
N GLU A 76 33.88 -10.75 109.94
CA GLU A 76 32.73 -11.34 109.24
C GLU A 76 32.01 -10.25 108.41
N ILE A 77 31.81 -10.46 107.10
CA ILE A 77 31.03 -9.53 106.27
C ILE A 77 29.54 -9.78 106.53
N VAL A 78 28.86 -8.79 107.09
CA VAL A 78 27.43 -8.86 107.43
C VAL A 78 26.56 -8.47 106.24
N VAL A 79 27.00 -7.48 105.47
CA VAL A 79 26.34 -7.04 104.23
C VAL A 79 27.43 -6.75 103.19
N PRO A 80 27.44 -7.39 102.01
CA PRO A 80 28.36 -7.04 100.93
C PRO A 80 27.97 -5.71 100.29
N ALA A 81 28.96 -4.97 99.75
CA ALA A 81 28.72 -3.75 99.00
C ALA A 81 28.24 -4.06 97.56
N ASP A 82 27.32 -3.24 97.04
CA ASP A 82 26.87 -3.28 95.64
C ASP A 82 27.36 -2.02 94.88
N CYS A 83 26.90 -1.79 93.64
CA CYS A 83 27.32 -0.62 92.84
C CYS A 83 26.88 0.74 93.42
N LEU A 84 25.84 0.78 94.24
CA LEU A 84 25.20 1.98 94.79
C LEU A 84 25.29 2.05 96.33
N ASN A 85 25.21 0.92 97.02
CA ASN A 85 25.16 0.83 98.48
C ASN A 85 26.45 0.24 99.06
N GLY A 86 26.92 0.84 100.15
CA GLY A 86 28.02 0.29 100.93
C GLY A 86 27.61 -0.92 101.77
N GLY A 87 28.57 -1.80 102.03
CA GLY A 87 28.43 -2.96 102.90
C GLY A 87 28.82 -2.67 104.36
N THR A 88 28.78 -3.70 105.21
CA THR A 88 29.32 -3.66 106.59
C THR A 88 30.00 -4.97 106.98
N LYS A 89 31.05 -4.87 107.79
CA LYS A 89 31.77 -6.01 108.38
C LYS A 89 31.84 -5.88 109.92
N LYS A 90 31.74 -7.00 110.63
CA LYS A 90 31.81 -7.07 112.08
C LYS A 90 33.14 -7.69 112.51
N LEU A 91 33.79 -7.06 113.49
CA LEU A 91 35.03 -7.55 114.12
C LEU A 91 34.72 -8.00 115.55
N THR A 92 34.95 -9.28 115.86
CA THR A 92 34.66 -9.87 117.18
C THR A 92 35.92 -10.45 117.81
N CYS A 93 36.22 -10.10 119.07
CA CYS A 93 37.41 -10.59 119.75
C CYS A 93 37.24 -12.06 120.18
N VAL A 94 38.11 -12.94 119.68
CA VAL A 94 37.99 -14.40 119.87
C VAL A 94 38.30 -14.86 121.30
N LEU A 95 38.90 -14.01 122.14
CA LEU A 95 39.29 -14.35 123.52
C LEU A 95 38.39 -13.72 124.61
N CYS A 96 37.58 -12.70 124.28
CA CYS A 96 36.69 -12.04 125.26
C CYS A 96 35.24 -11.82 124.77
N GLY A 97 34.94 -12.06 123.49
CA GLY A 97 33.61 -11.95 122.91
C GLY A 97 33.10 -10.52 122.61
N ILE A 98 33.87 -9.47 122.94
CA ILE A 98 33.49 -8.08 122.63
C ILE A 98 33.63 -7.82 121.11
N SER A 99 32.64 -7.16 120.51
CA SER A 99 32.58 -6.93 119.05
C SER A 99 32.17 -5.51 118.67
N HIS A 100 32.66 -5.01 117.53
CA HIS A 100 32.23 -3.77 116.89
C HIS A 100 32.10 -3.94 115.36
N THR A 101 31.65 -2.90 114.64
CA THR A 101 31.26 -2.99 113.22
C THR A 101 31.82 -1.81 112.41
N GLU A 102 32.29 -2.08 111.19
CA GLU A 102 32.81 -1.10 110.22
C GLU A 102 32.02 -1.14 108.90
N THR A 103 32.13 -0.08 108.08
CA THR A 103 31.48 0.04 106.77
C THR A 103 32.44 -0.21 105.59
N ILE A 104 31.90 -0.75 104.50
CA ILE A 104 32.57 -0.96 103.21
C ILE A 104 31.95 0.01 102.20
N PRO A 105 32.71 0.81 101.42
CA PRO A 105 32.12 1.70 100.41
C PRO A 105 31.52 0.93 99.20
N PRO A 106 30.55 1.53 98.47
CA PRO A 106 29.99 0.94 97.25
C PRO A 106 31.04 0.77 96.14
N LEU A 107 30.83 -0.23 95.28
CA LEU A 107 31.77 -0.65 94.22
C LEU A 107 31.82 0.31 93.01
N GLY A 108 30.80 1.17 92.85
CA GLY A 108 30.67 2.07 91.70
C GLY A 108 30.37 1.37 90.37
N HIS A 109 30.31 2.15 89.29
CA HIS A 109 29.93 1.70 87.96
C HIS A 109 31.13 1.65 87.00
N ASN A 110 32.10 0.77 87.28
CA ASN A 110 33.37 0.69 86.56
C ASN A 110 33.36 -0.22 85.30
N THR A 111 32.19 -0.50 84.72
CA THR A 111 32.04 -1.43 83.58
C THR A 111 30.87 -1.02 82.69
N GLU A 112 31.10 -0.90 81.38
CA GLU A 112 30.20 -0.22 80.44
C GLU A 112 29.67 -1.15 79.33
N GLU A 113 28.51 -0.82 78.76
CA GLU A 113 27.89 -1.43 77.58
C GLU A 113 27.12 -0.36 76.79
N ILE A 114 27.37 -0.23 75.49
CA ILE A 114 26.68 0.75 74.62
C ILE A 114 25.52 0.09 73.89
N ARG A 115 24.31 0.66 73.99
CA ARG A 115 23.07 0.17 73.37
C ARG A 115 22.46 1.19 72.41
N ASN A 116 21.49 0.77 71.59
CA ASN A 116 20.68 1.63 70.71
C ASN A 116 21.44 2.41 69.60
N VAL A 117 22.68 2.02 69.25
CA VAL A 117 23.47 2.71 68.22
C VAL A 117 22.77 2.69 66.86
N VAL A 118 22.60 3.85 66.24
CA VAL A 118 22.06 4.02 64.87
C VAL A 118 23.07 4.82 64.06
N LYS A 119 23.55 4.30 62.93
CA LYS A 119 24.49 5.07 62.08
C LYS A 119 23.76 6.15 61.30
N ALA A 120 24.31 7.36 61.31
CA ALA A 120 23.81 8.46 60.50
C ALA A 120 23.85 8.13 58.99
N THR A 121 22.90 8.68 58.24
CA THR A 121 22.81 8.56 56.78
C THR A 121 22.62 9.93 56.15
N CYS A 122 22.55 10.02 54.82
CA CYS A 122 22.26 11.30 54.14
C CYS A 122 20.79 11.77 54.23
N ALA A 123 19.91 11.00 54.90
CA ALA A 123 18.49 11.31 55.09
C ALA A 123 18.05 11.35 56.56
N HIS A 124 18.67 10.52 57.41
CA HIS A 124 18.28 10.33 58.80
C HIS A 124 19.49 10.52 59.70
N GLU A 125 19.25 11.22 60.81
CA GLU A 125 20.20 11.40 61.90
C GLU A 125 20.57 10.04 62.52
N GLY A 126 21.82 9.94 62.97
CA GLY A 126 22.31 8.80 63.74
C GLY A 126 22.14 9.02 65.24
N TYR A 127 22.52 8.01 66.00
CA TYR A 127 22.53 8.00 67.45
C TYR A 127 23.76 7.25 67.94
N THR A 128 24.62 7.91 68.72
CA THR A 128 25.89 7.31 69.19
C THR A 128 25.69 6.13 70.14
N GLY A 129 24.50 6.04 70.74
CA GLY A 129 24.09 4.98 71.65
C GLY A 129 24.23 5.35 73.13
N ASP A 130 23.39 4.74 73.95
CA ASP A 130 23.34 4.94 75.40
C ASP A 130 24.36 4.07 76.12
N VAL A 131 25.09 4.63 77.09
CA VAL A 131 26.09 3.92 77.90
C VAL A 131 25.46 3.45 79.21
N TYR A 132 25.32 2.13 79.34
CA TYR A 132 24.77 1.46 80.53
C TYR A 132 25.89 0.80 81.34
N CYS A 133 25.71 0.71 82.66
CA CYS A 133 26.58 -0.11 83.49
C CYS A 133 26.29 -1.60 83.21
N SER A 134 27.26 -2.33 82.67
CA SER A 134 27.05 -3.74 82.27
C SER A 134 26.79 -4.71 83.43
N LYS A 135 27.06 -4.31 84.68
CA LYS A 135 26.78 -5.11 85.89
C LYS A 135 25.38 -4.90 86.49
N CYS A 136 24.90 -3.66 86.57
CA CYS A 136 23.63 -3.32 87.24
C CYS A 136 22.58 -2.70 86.30
N GLN A 137 22.91 -2.53 85.01
CA GLN A 137 22.04 -2.01 83.95
C GLN A 137 21.50 -0.58 84.18
N THR A 138 22.10 0.17 85.11
CA THR A 138 21.83 1.60 85.29
C THR A 138 22.36 2.39 84.10
N LEU A 139 21.55 3.28 83.53
CA LEU A 139 22.01 4.24 82.52
C LEU A 139 23.03 5.21 83.16
N MET A 140 24.22 5.29 82.59
CA MET A 140 25.29 6.16 83.10
C MET A 140 25.39 7.44 82.27
N GLU A 141 25.36 7.31 80.94
CA GLU A 141 25.43 8.42 80.01
C GLU A 141 24.49 8.17 78.83
N LYS A 142 23.81 9.22 78.37
CA LYS A 142 22.83 9.14 77.29
C LYS A 142 23.49 9.48 75.96
N GLY A 143 23.21 8.70 74.91
CA GLY A 143 23.78 8.93 73.59
C GLY A 143 23.37 10.28 72.99
N GLU A 144 24.22 10.80 72.09
CA GLU A 144 23.99 12.03 71.32
C GLU A 144 23.43 11.71 69.92
N ILE A 145 22.72 12.68 69.35
CA ILE A 145 22.22 12.59 67.97
C ILE A 145 23.33 13.03 67.01
N GLU A 146 23.77 12.12 66.15
CA GLU A 146 24.70 12.46 65.06
C GLU A 146 23.91 13.07 63.89
N PRO A 147 24.23 14.29 63.42
CA PRO A 147 23.50 14.90 62.32
C PRO A 147 23.67 14.10 61.02
N ALA A 148 22.61 14.03 60.23
CA ALA A 148 22.61 13.39 58.91
C ALA A 148 23.77 13.91 58.03
N HIS A 149 24.52 13.00 57.41
CA HIS A 149 25.69 13.36 56.60
C HIS A 149 25.30 14.17 55.35
N THR A 150 26.09 15.19 55.01
CA THR A 150 25.81 16.07 53.85
C THR A 150 26.29 15.49 52.52
N THR A 151 27.16 14.48 52.54
CA THR A 151 27.71 13.82 51.34
C THR A 151 26.74 12.77 50.80
N HIS A 152 26.69 12.65 49.46
CA HIS A 152 25.75 11.78 48.75
C HIS A 152 26.56 10.77 47.93
N ASP A 153 27.29 9.91 48.62
CA ASP A 153 28.41 9.12 48.07
C ASP A 153 28.01 7.93 47.19
N TYR A 154 26.69 7.68 47.03
CA TYR A 154 26.15 6.63 46.17
C TYR A 154 25.12 7.18 45.16
N PRO A 155 25.59 7.79 44.04
CA PRO A 155 24.73 8.33 43.00
C PRO A 155 24.23 7.24 42.03
N TYR A 156 22.92 7.20 41.81
CA TYR A 156 22.30 6.53 40.67
C TYR A 156 22.30 7.48 39.45
N VAL A 157 22.59 6.93 38.27
CA VAL A 157 22.71 7.70 37.02
C VAL A 157 21.39 7.69 36.25
N ILE A 158 20.79 8.86 36.11
CA ILE A 158 19.65 9.08 35.23
C ILE A 158 20.21 9.29 33.82
N ASN A 159 20.10 8.25 32.98
CA ASN A 159 20.66 8.25 31.62
C ASN A 159 20.16 9.44 30.77
N ALA A 160 21.05 9.99 29.95
CA ALA A 160 20.70 11.01 28.96
C ALA A 160 19.71 10.47 27.92
N ILE A 161 18.82 11.34 27.44
CA ILE A 161 17.87 11.04 26.36
C ILE A 161 18.11 12.04 25.24
N GLU A 162 18.47 11.57 24.05
CA GLU A 162 18.71 12.47 22.91
C GLU A 162 17.40 13.14 22.43
N PRO A 163 17.43 14.42 22.03
CA PRO A 163 16.27 15.10 21.47
C PRO A 163 15.95 14.53 20.07
N THR A 164 14.67 14.34 19.77
CA THR A 164 14.20 14.00 18.42
C THR A 164 13.45 15.20 17.82
N CYS A 165 12.89 15.07 16.62
CA CYS A 165 11.99 16.10 16.08
C CYS A 165 10.63 16.16 16.82
N TYR A 166 10.27 15.11 17.58
CA TYR A 166 8.97 14.99 18.23
C TYR A 166 9.06 15.15 19.76
N SER A 167 10.11 14.60 20.37
CA SER A 167 10.38 14.62 21.81
C SER A 167 11.55 15.56 22.15
N THR A 168 11.45 16.24 23.28
CA THR A 168 12.59 16.94 23.89
C THR A 168 13.54 15.92 24.52
N GLY A 169 14.84 16.20 24.44
CA GLY A 169 15.87 15.40 25.11
C GLY A 169 16.13 15.87 26.54
N TRP A 170 17.02 15.17 27.23
CA TRP A 170 17.47 15.46 28.59
C TRP A 170 18.96 15.12 28.70
N THR A 171 19.74 15.98 29.35
CA THR A 171 21.10 15.60 29.75
C THR A 171 21.05 14.56 30.86
N GLU A 172 22.13 13.81 31.03
CA GLU A 172 22.33 12.94 32.19
C GLU A 172 22.15 13.70 33.51
N GLY A 173 21.43 13.10 34.46
CA GLY A 173 21.25 13.55 35.83
C GLY A 173 21.78 12.54 36.84
N LEU A 174 21.89 12.96 38.10
CA LEU A 174 22.29 12.10 39.21
C LEU A 174 21.33 12.27 40.39
N GLU A 175 20.90 11.17 40.98
CA GLU A 175 20.08 11.13 42.19
C GLU A 175 20.73 10.20 43.23
N CYS A 176 20.56 10.46 44.52
CA CYS A 176 21.10 9.58 45.55
C CYS A 176 20.17 8.38 45.78
N LEU A 177 20.67 7.16 45.61
CA LEU A 177 19.86 5.95 45.77
C LEU A 177 19.31 5.79 47.20
N THR A 178 20.03 6.31 48.20
CA THR A 178 19.70 6.17 49.63
C THR A 178 18.59 7.11 50.10
N CYS A 179 18.45 8.29 49.47
CA CYS A 179 17.52 9.34 49.94
C CYS A 179 16.63 9.97 48.86
N GLY A 180 16.80 9.61 47.58
CA GLY A 180 16.06 10.16 46.45
C GLY A 180 16.38 11.63 46.12
N LYS A 181 17.36 12.25 46.79
CA LYS A 181 17.73 13.65 46.53
C LYS A 181 18.47 13.79 45.21
N THR A 182 18.01 14.70 44.35
CA THR A 182 18.70 15.08 43.12
C THR A 182 20.06 15.73 43.43
N ILE A 183 21.14 15.10 42.98
CA ILE A 183 22.53 15.57 43.10
C ILE A 183 22.87 16.46 41.90
N LYS A 184 22.43 16.09 40.70
CA LYS A 184 22.61 16.83 39.44
C LYS A 184 21.31 16.76 38.65
N GLU A 185 20.62 17.89 38.55
CA GLU A 185 19.34 17.97 37.83
C GLU A 185 19.54 17.77 36.31
N PRO A 186 18.81 16.84 35.67
CA PRO A 186 18.89 16.63 34.23
C PRO A 186 18.30 17.84 33.48
N LYS A 187 19.09 18.46 32.61
CA LYS A 187 18.69 19.67 31.88
C LYS A 187 17.94 19.30 30.60
N LYS A 188 16.79 19.94 30.40
CA LYS A 188 15.94 19.74 29.22
C LYS A 188 16.61 20.28 27.95
N ILE A 189 16.73 19.43 26.93
CA ILE A 189 17.26 19.78 25.61
C ILE A 189 16.07 20.00 24.66
N PRO A 190 15.98 21.16 23.96
CA PRO A 190 14.92 21.40 22.98
C PRO A 190 14.87 20.32 21.90
N LYS A 191 13.66 20.03 21.40
CA LYS A 191 13.46 19.12 20.27
C LYS A 191 14.18 19.64 19.02
N LEU A 192 14.68 18.74 18.18
CA LEU A 192 15.36 19.10 16.93
C LEU A 192 14.39 19.76 15.95
N PRO A 193 14.77 20.86 15.27
CA PRO A 193 13.92 21.49 14.26
C PRO A 193 13.77 20.58 13.04
N HIS A 194 12.60 20.59 12.40
CA HIS A 194 12.42 19.90 11.13
C HIS A 194 13.22 20.58 10.02
N THR A 195 14.17 19.86 9.42
CA THR A 195 14.97 20.31 8.27
C THR A 195 14.28 19.97 6.95
N LYS A 196 14.18 20.90 6.00
CA LYS A 196 13.50 20.65 4.71
C LYS A 196 14.39 19.89 3.74
N LYS A 197 13.95 18.72 3.28
CA LYS A 197 14.59 17.94 2.20
C LYS A 197 13.56 17.67 1.10
N ILE A 198 13.83 18.10 -0.13
CA ILE A 198 12.98 17.82 -1.28
C ILE A 198 13.20 16.36 -1.72
N THR A 199 12.16 15.52 -1.65
CA THR A 199 12.20 14.12 -2.13
C THR A 199 11.84 14.01 -3.60
N LYS A 200 10.91 14.84 -4.06
CA LYS A 200 10.44 14.86 -5.44
C LYS A 200 10.33 16.30 -5.93
N LYS A 201 11.24 16.69 -6.82
CA LYS A 201 11.29 18.03 -7.39
C LYS A 201 10.11 18.28 -8.34
N GLY A 202 9.35 19.33 -8.07
CA GLY A 202 8.18 19.75 -8.81
C GLY A 202 8.47 20.08 -10.28
N ARG A 203 7.44 19.94 -11.12
CA ARG A 203 7.49 20.31 -12.54
C ARG A 203 6.25 21.10 -12.93
N LYS A 204 6.41 22.08 -13.82
CA LYS A 204 5.29 22.89 -14.35
C LYS A 204 4.39 22.03 -15.26
N ALA A 205 3.09 22.30 -15.24
CA ALA A 205 2.13 21.66 -16.13
C ALA A 205 2.34 22.09 -17.60
N THR A 206 2.08 21.18 -18.53
CA THR A 206 2.10 21.46 -19.98
C THR A 206 0.68 21.57 -20.52
N CYS A 207 0.49 21.64 -21.85
CA CYS A 207 -0.85 21.61 -22.42
C CYS A 207 -1.50 20.21 -22.39
N MET A 208 -0.71 19.14 -22.23
CA MET A 208 -1.17 17.75 -22.26
C MET A 208 -0.93 17.00 -20.95
N GLU A 209 0.12 17.38 -20.20
CA GLU A 209 0.52 16.70 -18.96
C GLU A 209 0.32 17.58 -17.73
N ASN A 210 -0.12 16.95 -16.64
CA ASN A 210 -0.12 17.56 -15.32
C ASN A 210 1.32 17.82 -14.83
N GLY A 211 1.50 18.97 -14.21
CA GLY A 211 2.63 19.27 -13.34
C GLY A 211 2.34 18.84 -11.91
N TYR A 212 3.28 19.12 -11.01
CA TYR A 212 3.11 18.91 -9.58
C TYR A 212 4.06 19.80 -8.77
N THR A 213 3.69 20.13 -7.53
CA THR A 213 4.54 20.87 -6.58
C THR A 213 5.64 19.98 -5.99
N ASP A 214 6.65 20.61 -5.39
CA ASP A 214 7.70 19.88 -4.65
C ASP A 214 7.10 19.06 -3.51
N GLU A 215 7.62 17.86 -3.32
CA GLU A 215 7.40 17.03 -2.13
C GLU A 215 8.55 17.28 -1.14
N ILE A 216 8.23 17.62 0.11
CA ILE A 216 9.21 18.03 1.11
C ILE A 216 9.01 17.19 2.37
N VAL A 217 10.07 16.49 2.80
CA VAL A 217 10.11 15.74 4.05
C VAL A 217 11.13 16.32 5.02
N CYS A 218 11.07 15.90 6.27
CA CYS A 218 12.09 16.18 7.25
C CYS A 218 13.36 15.38 6.94
N GLY A 219 14.49 16.06 6.77
CA GLY A 219 15.78 15.42 6.51
C GLY A 219 16.31 14.58 7.68
N VAL A 220 15.83 14.84 8.91
CA VAL A 220 16.22 14.12 10.14
C VAL A 220 15.27 12.95 10.44
N CYS A 221 13.96 13.18 10.51
CA CYS A 221 12.99 12.17 10.96
C CYS A 221 12.06 11.61 9.86
N GLY A 222 12.21 12.02 8.61
CA GLY A 222 11.40 11.53 7.48
C GLY A 222 9.94 11.99 7.42
N ALA A 223 9.46 12.76 8.41
CA ALA A 223 8.10 13.30 8.44
C ALA A 223 7.74 14.07 7.15
N SER A 224 6.54 13.89 6.59
CA SER A 224 6.08 14.79 5.52
C SER A 224 5.89 16.20 6.08
N LEU A 225 6.44 17.19 5.38
CA LEU A 225 6.30 18.62 5.67
C LEU A 225 5.46 19.33 4.60
N GLN A 226 5.40 18.76 3.39
CA GLN A 226 4.58 19.21 2.26
C GLN A 226 4.42 18.07 1.27
N ASP A 227 3.19 17.62 1.04
CA ASP A 227 2.88 16.60 0.03
C ASP A 227 2.89 17.20 -1.38
N SER A 228 3.12 16.35 -2.40
CA SER A 228 3.16 16.76 -3.81
C SER A 228 1.74 16.92 -4.38
N GLU A 229 1.32 18.17 -4.59
CA GLU A 229 0.00 18.50 -5.15
C GLU A 229 0.02 18.52 -6.69
N ILE A 230 -1.09 18.11 -7.32
CA ILE A 230 -1.22 18.07 -8.78
C ILE A 230 -1.55 19.45 -9.35
N ILE A 231 -0.72 19.91 -10.29
CA ILE A 231 -1.01 21.09 -11.11
C ILE A 231 -1.62 20.60 -12.43
N TRP A 232 -2.92 20.78 -12.61
CA TRP A 232 -3.64 20.26 -13.79
C TRP A 232 -3.11 20.81 -15.12
N ALA A 233 -3.14 19.96 -16.15
CA ALA A 233 -2.74 20.31 -17.51
C ALA A 233 -3.47 21.57 -18.01
N LEU A 234 -2.70 22.48 -18.61
CA LEU A 234 -3.17 23.81 -19.00
C LEU A 234 -4.24 23.79 -20.11
N ASN A 235 -4.37 22.65 -20.81
CA ASN A 235 -5.14 22.47 -22.04
C ASN A 235 -4.70 23.38 -23.20
N HIS A 236 -5.13 23.04 -24.41
CA HIS A 236 -4.78 23.81 -25.59
C HIS A 236 -5.57 25.13 -25.68
N LYS A 237 -4.85 26.25 -25.75
CA LYS A 237 -5.41 27.58 -26.00
C LYS A 237 -5.25 27.92 -27.49
N TYR A 238 -6.37 28.04 -28.19
CA TYR A 238 -6.41 28.48 -29.59
C TYR A 238 -7.01 29.88 -29.68
N ASP A 239 -6.38 30.76 -30.46
CA ASP A 239 -6.98 32.05 -30.76
C ASP A 239 -8.27 31.84 -31.58
N LYS A 240 -9.36 32.43 -31.09
CA LYS A 240 -10.67 32.42 -31.74
C LYS A 240 -10.64 33.22 -33.05
N ASN A 241 -9.90 34.34 -33.08
CA ASN A 241 -9.88 35.31 -34.16
C ASN A 241 -8.89 34.95 -35.29
N ALA A 242 -7.83 34.18 -34.98
CA ALA A 242 -6.89 33.66 -35.97
C ALA A 242 -7.61 33.01 -37.17
N LYS A 243 -7.10 33.26 -38.38
CA LYS A 243 -7.62 32.61 -39.60
C LYS A 243 -7.16 31.15 -39.65
N TRP A 244 -8.01 30.28 -40.19
CA TRP A 244 -7.68 28.87 -40.40
C TRP A 244 -6.66 28.73 -41.56
N LYS A 245 -5.51 28.10 -41.30
CA LYS A 245 -4.46 27.83 -42.30
C LYS A 245 -4.81 26.56 -43.09
N LYS A 246 -4.52 26.50 -44.40
CA LYS A 246 -4.67 25.26 -45.20
C LYS A 246 -3.72 24.17 -44.67
N TYR A 247 -4.20 22.94 -44.52
CA TYR A 247 -3.40 21.79 -44.08
C TYR A 247 -3.25 20.77 -45.22
N LYS A 248 -3.61 19.51 -44.98
CA LYS A 248 -3.60 18.42 -45.97
C LYS A 248 -4.88 18.36 -46.81
N VAL A 249 -4.76 17.76 -47.99
CA VAL A 249 -5.87 17.39 -48.87
C VAL A 249 -5.82 15.88 -49.10
N THR A 250 -6.98 15.22 -49.12
CA THR A 250 -7.15 13.81 -49.42
C THR A 250 -8.04 13.64 -50.66
N SER A 251 -8.26 12.41 -51.12
CA SER A 251 -9.13 12.11 -52.26
C SER A 251 -10.61 12.49 -52.07
N THR A 252 -11.06 12.71 -50.83
CA THR A 252 -12.47 13.02 -50.49
C THR A 252 -12.67 14.25 -49.61
N ALA A 253 -11.60 14.87 -49.11
CA ALA A 253 -11.72 15.99 -48.16
C ALA A 253 -10.50 16.92 -48.14
N ALA A 254 -10.72 18.18 -47.79
CA ALA A 254 -9.66 19.13 -47.48
C ALA A 254 -9.72 19.55 -46.00
N TYR A 255 -8.55 19.77 -45.43
CA TYR A 255 -8.37 20.07 -44.01
C TYR A 255 -7.69 21.42 -43.82
N GLN A 256 -8.04 22.08 -42.73
CA GLN A 256 -7.41 23.30 -42.23
C GLN A 256 -6.91 23.07 -40.80
N TYR A 257 -6.04 23.95 -40.31
CA TYR A 257 -5.54 23.91 -38.95
C TYR A 257 -5.44 25.29 -38.28
N LYS A 258 -5.43 25.27 -36.95
CA LYS A 258 -4.99 26.34 -36.05
C LYS A 258 -3.95 25.77 -35.08
N GLU A 259 -2.99 26.59 -34.66
CA GLU A 259 -1.95 26.19 -33.71
C GLU A 259 -2.29 26.67 -32.29
N CYS A 260 -1.95 25.86 -31.29
CA CYS A 260 -2.09 26.23 -29.89
C CYS A 260 -1.04 27.31 -29.55
N THR A 261 -1.46 28.43 -28.98
CA THR A 261 -0.58 29.58 -28.67
C THR A 261 0.43 29.29 -27.56
N ARG A 262 0.37 28.10 -26.93
CA ARG A 262 1.27 27.66 -25.84
C ARG A 262 2.25 26.57 -26.25
N CYS A 263 1.88 25.70 -27.19
CA CYS A 263 2.66 24.49 -27.52
C CYS A 263 2.72 24.15 -29.02
N GLY A 264 2.16 24.98 -29.91
CA GLY A 264 2.15 24.72 -31.36
C GLY A 264 1.20 23.61 -31.84
N GLU A 265 0.63 22.80 -30.93
CA GLU A 265 -0.25 21.67 -31.28
C GLU A 265 -1.38 22.08 -32.25
N LYS A 266 -1.66 21.26 -33.27
CA LYS A 266 -2.49 21.63 -34.41
C LYS A 266 -3.91 21.12 -34.26
N LYS A 267 -4.84 22.02 -33.90
CA LYS A 267 -6.28 21.74 -34.03
C LYS A 267 -6.64 21.65 -35.51
N ILE A 268 -6.90 20.44 -35.99
CA ILE A 268 -7.28 20.18 -37.38
C ILE A 268 -8.81 20.20 -37.52
N LYS A 269 -9.33 20.80 -38.60
CA LYS A 269 -10.74 20.75 -38.98
C LYS A 269 -10.89 20.30 -40.43
N LYS A 270 -11.76 19.31 -40.68
CA LYS A 270 -12.28 19.03 -42.03
C LYS A 270 -13.21 20.17 -42.43
N TYR A 271 -13.00 20.79 -43.59
CA TYR A 271 -13.78 21.97 -44.00
C TYR A 271 -14.36 21.89 -45.41
N ILE A 272 -13.87 20.96 -46.23
CA ILE A 272 -14.51 20.54 -47.48
C ILE A 272 -14.62 19.01 -47.47
N THR A 273 -15.75 18.49 -47.92
CA THR A 273 -15.97 17.08 -48.27
C THR A 273 -16.54 16.98 -49.68
N VAL A 274 -16.15 15.94 -50.41
CA VAL A 274 -16.58 15.69 -51.79
C VAL A 274 -16.93 14.22 -51.95
N GLN A 275 -18.17 13.96 -52.33
CA GLN A 275 -18.70 12.62 -52.61
C GLN A 275 -19.35 12.61 -54.00
N PRO A 276 -19.06 11.65 -54.88
CA PRO A 276 -19.80 11.51 -56.13
C PRO A 276 -21.16 10.89 -55.89
N SER A 277 -22.15 11.26 -56.71
CA SER A 277 -23.48 10.63 -56.73
C SER A 277 -23.42 9.11 -56.96
N PHE A 278 -22.38 8.61 -57.62
CA PHE A 278 -22.11 7.18 -57.81
C PHE A 278 -20.61 6.87 -57.71
N GLU A 279 -20.23 5.78 -57.07
CA GLU A 279 -18.83 5.25 -57.12
C GLU A 279 -18.55 4.47 -58.41
N SER A 280 -19.58 3.83 -58.96
CA SER A 280 -19.51 3.09 -60.21
C SER A 280 -20.81 3.17 -61.00
N VAL A 281 -20.70 3.38 -62.32
CA VAL A 281 -21.82 3.49 -63.26
C VAL A 281 -21.64 2.45 -64.38
N TRP A 282 -22.71 1.74 -64.71
CA TRP A 282 -22.80 0.99 -65.96
C TRP A 282 -23.65 1.78 -66.95
N MET A 283 -23.23 1.81 -68.22
CA MET A 283 -24.01 2.44 -69.29
C MET A 283 -23.92 1.67 -70.61
N GLN A 284 -24.92 1.86 -71.45
CA GLN A 284 -24.93 1.40 -72.83
C GLN A 284 -24.07 2.30 -73.72
N LEU A 285 -23.28 1.70 -74.62
CA LEU A 285 -22.52 2.40 -75.65
C LEU A 285 -23.43 3.24 -76.55
N GLY A 286 -23.09 4.53 -76.71
CA GLY A 286 -23.86 5.52 -77.46
C GLY A 286 -24.86 6.34 -76.64
N MET A 287 -24.90 6.16 -75.31
CA MET A 287 -25.70 6.99 -74.40
C MET A 287 -24.84 8.06 -73.72
N ASP A 288 -25.48 9.15 -73.30
CA ASP A 288 -24.95 10.13 -72.34
C ASP A 288 -25.44 9.78 -70.91
N PHE A 289 -24.68 10.19 -69.90
CA PHE A 289 -25.06 10.11 -68.48
C PHE A 289 -24.43 11.27 -67.71
N ASP A 290 -25.23 12.03 -66.96
CA ASP A 290 -24.74 13.11 -66.10
C ASP A 290 -24.38 12.60 -64.71
N ILE A 291 -23.22 13.02 -64.22
CA ILE A 291 -22.74 12.73 -62.86
C ILE A 291 -22.46 14.01 -62.09
N SER A 292 -23.04 14.11 -60.89
CA SER A 292 -22.85 15.22 -59.95
C SER A 292 -21.94 14.84 -58.79
N LEU A 293 -21.37 15.85 -58.12
CA LEU A 293 -20.68 15.70 -56.84
C LEU A 293 -21.44 16.47 -55.76
N GLU A 294 -21.64 15.83 -54.61
CA GLU A 294 -22.02 16.49 -53.38
C GLU A 294 -20.77 17.11 -52.76
N ILE A 295 -20.72 18.44 -52.74
CA ILE A 295 -19.61 19.21 -52.15
C ILE A 295 -20.13 19.96 -50.93
N THR A 296 -19.64 19.60 -49.75
CA THR A 296 -19.89 20.37 -48.53
C THR A 296 -18.77 21.38 -48.33
N GLY A 297 -19.11 22.65 -48.06
CA GLY A 297 -18.14 23.71 -47.81
C GLY A 297 -17.86 24.59 -49.04
N PRO A 298 -16.99 25.62 -48.90
CA PRO A 298 -16.79 26.66 -49.91
C PRO A 298 -15.81 26.21 -51.00
N ASP A 299 -16.21 25.25 -51.83
CA ASP A 299 -15.44 24.73 -52.96
C ASP A 299 -16.35 24.45 -54.17
N SER A 300 -15.75 24.23 -55.34
CA SER A 300 -16.46 23.88 -56.57
C SER A 300 -15.57 23.03 -57.47
N VAL A 301 -16.18 22.32 -58.42
CA VAL A 301 -15.41 21.48 -59.36
C VAL A 301 -14.55 22.36 -60.27
N LYS A 302 -13.24 22.11 -60.26
CA LYS A 302 -12.27 22.74 -61.17
C LYS A 302 -12.33 22.09 -62.54
N SER A 303 -12.22 20.77 -62.61
CA SER A 303 -12.18 20.02 -63.88
C SER A 303 -12.64 18.58 -63.75
N TRP A 304 -13.01 18.01 -64.89
CA TRP A 304 -13.28 16.59 -65.10
C TRP A 304 -12.35 16.06 -66.20
N SER A 305 -11.93 14.80 -66.13
CA SER A 305 -11.15 14.15 -67.19
C SER A 305 -11.40 12.64 -67.27
N SER A 306 -11.24 12.06 -68.46
CA SER A 306 -11.40 10.62 -68.70
C SER A 306 -10.03 9.94 -68.80
N SER A 307 -9.90 8.75 -68.22
CA SER A 307 -8.70 7.91 -68.39
C SER A 307 -8.59 7.30 -69.79
N ASN A 308 -9.67 7.31 -70.60
CA ASN A 308 -9.65 6.83 -71.98
C ASN A 308 -10.81 7.46 -72.78
N THR A 309 -10.50 8.47 -73.59
CA THR A 309 -11.46 9.20 -74.42
C THR A 309 -12.05 8.41 -75.59
N SER A 310 -11.47 7.25 -75.94
CA SER A 310 -12.09 6.31 -76.89
C SER A 310 -13.24 5.50 -76.26
N ILE A 311 -13.25 5.37 -74.94
CA ILE A 311 -14.29 4.65 -74.18
C ILE A 311 -15.34 5.65 -73.68
N ALA A 312 -14.93 6.75 -73.03
CA ALA A 312 -15.83 7.81 -72.57
C ALA A 312 -15.20 9.19 -72.72
N LYS A 313 -15.96 10.14 -73.26
CA LYS A 313 -15.64 11.57 -73.25
C LYS A 313 -16.38 12.25 -72.09
N VAL A 314 -15.88 13.41 -71.67
CA VAL A 314 -16.47 14.20 -70.58
C VAL A 314 -16.64 15.64 -70.99
N HIS A 315 -17.73 16.24 -70.55
CA HIS A 315 -17.99 17.67 -70.63
C HIS A 315 -18.40 18.16 -69.24
N LYS A 316 -17.86 19.30 -68.80
CA LYS A 316 -18.25 19.92 -67.53
C LYS A 316 -19.41 20.88 -67.80
N ASN A 317 -20.54 20.63 -67.16
CA ASN A 317 -21.73 21.47 -67.23
C ASN A 317 -21.53 22.75 -66.36
N SER A 318 -22.37 23.77 -66.58
CA SER A 318 -22.26 25.07 -65.89
C SER A 318 -22.47 25.00 -64.38
N ASP A 319 -23.33 24.10 -63.92
CA ASP A 319 -23.59 23.75 -62.51
C ASP A 319 -22.41 23.01 -61.82
N GLY A 320 -21.42 22.55 -62.60
CA GLY A 320 -20.28 21.78 -62.13
C GLY A 320 -20.43 20.26 -62.23
N SER A 321 -21.60 19.75 -62.60
CA SER A 321 -21.79 18.34 -62.97
C SER A 321 -21.02 17.98 -64.24
N CYS A 322 -20.95 16.70 -64.57
CA CYS A 322 -20.28 16.21 -65.76
C CYS A 322 -21.17 15.33 -66.59
N LYS A 323 -21.39 15.73 -67.84
CA LYS A 323 -21.93 14.86 -68.86
C LYS A 323 -20.83 13.90 -69.35
N VAL A 324 -21.06 12.61 -69.13
CA VAL A 324 -20.20 11.52 -69.62
C VAL A 324 -20.83 10.94 -70.87
N THR A 325 -20.20 11.16 -72.02
CA THR A 325 -20.65 10.67 -73.32
C THR A 325 -19.89 9.40 -73.68
N ALA A 326 -20.61 8.33 -73.99
CA ALA A 326 -20.00 7.09 -74.45
C ALA A 326 -19.24 7.29 -75.78
N GLY A 327 -18.01 6.78 -75.84
CA GLY A 327 -17.16 6.77 -77.03
C GLY A 327 -17.51 5.66 -78.02
N SER A 328 -16.60 5.37 -78.95
CA SER A 328 -16.80 4.34 -79.98
C SER A 328 -16.47 2.91 -79.50
N LYS A 329 -15.70 2.77 -78.42
CA LYS A 329 -15.26 1.48 -77.88
C LYS A 329 -15.94 1.17 -76.53
N PRO A 330 -16.53 -0.03 -76.35
CA PRO A 330 -16.93 -0.49 -75.03
C PRO A 330 -15.69 -0.81 -74.17
N GLY A 331 -15.84 -0.76 -72.85
CA GLY A 331 -14.77 -1.09 -71.90
C GLY A 331 -14.95 -0.40 -70.55
N ASN A 332 -13.94 -0.56 -69.69
CA ASN A 332 -13.88 0.06 -68.38
C ASN A 332 -13.03 1.33 -68.45
N VAL A 333 -13.48 2.42 -67.82
CA VAL A 333 -12.81 3.73 -67.82
C VAL A 333 -12.98 4.42 -66.45
N LYS A 334 -12.01 5.25 -66.06
CA LYS A 334 -12.09 6.07 -64.85
C LYS A 334 -12.35 7.52 -65.24
N ILE A 335 -13.40 8.11 -64.68
CA ILE A 335 -13.72 9.53 -64.85
C ILE A 335 -13.24 10.26 -63.61
N TYR A 336 -12.15 11.02 -63.73
CA TYR A 336 -11.57 11.81 -62.65
C TYR A 336 -12.30 13.13 -62.48
N TYR A 337 -12.49 13.54 -61.23
CA TYR A 337 -12.84 14.91 -60.87
C TYR A 337 -11.70 15.57 -60.11
N THR A 338 -11.61 16.90 -60.19
CA THR A 338 -10.70 17.71 -59.36
C THR A 338 -11.42 18.99 -58.94
N THR A 339 -11.38 19.34 -57.66
CA THR A 339 -11.97 20.60 -57.14
C THR A 339 -10.96 21.75 -57.09
N LYS A 340 -11.41 22.98 -56.82
CA LYS A 340 -10.51 24.14 -56.69
C LYS A 340 -9.61 24.03 -55.45
N ALA A 341 -10.05 23.36 -54.38
CA ALA A 341 -9.18 23.03 -53.24
C ALA A 341 -8.15 21.92 -53.53
N GLY A 342 -8.19 21.27 -54.70
CA GLY A 342 -7.23 20.23 -55.11
C GLY A 342 -7.63 18.80 -54.73
N ILE A 343 -8.85 18.58 -54.23
CA ILE A 343 -9.37 17.23 -53.99
C ILE A 343 -9.51 16.53 -55.35
N ARG A 344 -8.85 15.39 -55.53
CA ARG A 344 -8.86 14.61 -56.78
C ARG A 344 -9.15 13.13 -56.49
N ASN A 345 -10.15 12.59 -57.19
CA ASN A 345 -10.52 11.18 -57.16
C ASN A 345 -11.24 10.82 -58.48
N TYR A 346 -11.85 9.64 -58.58
CA TYR A 346 -12.53 9.17 -59.79
C TYR A 346 -13.76 8.33 -59.51
N VAL A 347 -14.61 8.24 -60.53
CA VAL A 347 -15.75 7.31 -60.61
C VAL A 347 -15.45 6.27 -61.68
N LYS A 348 -15.85 5.01 -61.43
CA LYS A 348 -15.65 3.89 -62.36
C LYS A 348 -16.80 3.83 -63.35
N PHE A 349 -16.52 3.79 -64.65
CA PHE A 349 -17.54 3.61 -65.68
C PHE A 349 -17.29 2.30 -66.45
N THR A 350 -18.36 1.53 -66.64
CA THR A 350 -18.38 0.30 -67.44
C THR A 350 -19.32 0.50 -68.62
N ILE A 351 -18.76 0.60 -69.83
CA ILE A 351 -19.51 0.90 -71.04
C ILE A 351 -19.65 -0.34 -71.90
N ALA A 352 -20.88 -0.83 -72.08
CA ALA A 352 -21.17 -2.10 -72.74
C ALA A 352 -21.94 -1.91 -74.05
N ARG A 353 -21.66 -2.74 -75.06
CA ARG A 353 -22.44 -2.76 -76.31
C ARG A 353 -23.48 -3.87 -76.22
N ILE A 354 -24.74 -3.50 -76.02
CA ILE A 354 -25.85 -4.46 -75.88
C ILE A 354 -26.24 -5.12 -77.20
N THR A 355 -26.93 -6.26 -77.10
CA THR A 355 -27.57 -6.97 -78.20
C THR A 355 -28.90 -6.29 -78.52
N ARG A 356 -29.16 -5.97 -79.79
CA ARG A 356 -30.47 -5.47 -80.25
C ARG A 356 -31.33 -6.59 -80.85
N GLN A 357 -30.72 -7.57 -81.50
CA GLN A 357 -31.41 -8.72 -82.11
C GLN A 357 -30.57 -9.99 -82.01
N ILE A 358 -31.22 -11.16 -82.00
CA ILE A 358 -30.59 -12.46 -82.21
C ILE A 358 -31.16 -13.06 -83.51
N ARG A 359 -30.29 -13.39 -84.46
CA ARG A 359 -30.63 -14.03 -85.74
C ARG A 359 -30.19 -15.51 -85.75
N ASN A 360 -30.53 -16.24 -86.82
CA ASN A 360 -30.12 -17.62 -87.07
C ASN A 360 -30.58 -18.65 -86.01
N VAL A 361 -31.76 -18.39 -85.42
CA VAL A 361 -32.48 -19.33 -84.55
C VAL A 361 -33.76 -19.75 -85.28
N PRO A 362 -33.94 -21.02 -85.68
CA PRO A 362 -35.15 -21.46 -86.37
C PRO A 362 -36.34 -21.48 -85.39
N ALA A 363 -37.51 -21.02 -85.84
CA ALA A 363 -38.72 -21.00 -85.01
C ALA A 363 -39.16 -22.41 -84.58
N ASN A 364 -39.00 -23.41 -85.47
CA ASN A 364 -39.32 -24.82 -85.22
C ASN A 364 -38.17 -25.73 -85.69
N LYS A 365 -37.95 -26.86 -85.00
CA LYS A 365 -37.01 -27.91 -85.43
C LYS A 365 -37.50 -29.29 -85.02
N THR A 366 -37.54 -30.23 -85.95
CA THR A 366 -37.86 -31.65 -85.68
C THR A 366 -36.58 -32.47 -85.57
N LEU A 367 -36.49 -33.36 -84.58
CA LEU A 367 -35.38 -34.29 -84.37
C LEU A 367 -35.91 -35.70 -84.06
N LYS A 368 -35.17 -36.75 -84.46
CA LYS A 368 -35.39 -38.11 -83.94
C LYS A 368 -34.76 -38.22 -82.55
N ALA A 369 -35.33 -39.05 -81.66
CA ALA A 369 -34.71 -39.35 -80.37
C ALA A 369 -33.22 -39.76 -80.50
N GLY A 370 -32.39 -39.34 -79.54
CA GLY A 370 -30.94 -39.58 -79.54
C GLY A 370 -30.11 -38.68 -80.46
N LYS A 371 -30.71 -38.04 -81.48
CA LYS A 371 -30.00 -37.11 -82.38
C LYS A 371 -29.84 -35.71 -81.77
N SER A 372 -28.89 -34.96 -82.32
CA SER A 372 -28.51 -33.63 -81.83
C SER A 372 -28.58 -32.58 -82.94
N PHE A 373 -28.74 -31.31 -82.57
CA PHE A 373 -28.73 -30.15 -83.48
C PHE A 373 -28.10 -28.94 -82.79
N THR A 374 -27.16 -28.27 -83.45
CA THR A 374 -26.45 -27.12 -82.90
C THR A 374 -27.07 -25.82 -83.40
N LEU A 375 -27.58 -25.01 -82.47
CA LEU A 375 -27.98 -23.64 -82.77
C LEU A 375 -26.74 -22.79 -83.07
N LYS A 376 -26.80 -21.96 -84.12
CA LYS A 376 -25.75 -20.98 -84.48
C LYS A 376 -26.27 -19.53 -84.39
N PRO A 377 -26.76 -19.07 -83.22
CA PRO A 377 -27.34 -17.75 -83.07
C PRO A 377 -26.32 -16.64 -83.28
N GLN A 378 -26.70 -15.61 -84.02
CA GLN A 378 -25.87 -14.44 -84.29
C GLN A 378 -26.42 -13.21 -83.57
N ARG A 379 -25.61 -12.56 -82.72
CA ARG A 379 -25.96 -11.26 -82.11
C ARG A 379 -25.91 -10.17 -83.17
N VAL A 380 -26.82 -9.21 -83.09
CA VAL A 380 -26.77 -7.96 -83.86
C VAL A 380 -26.81 -6.81 -82.84
N PRO A 381 -25.77 -5.95 -82.78
CA PRO A 381 -24.51 -6.04 -83.52
C PRO A 381 -23.65 -7.23 -83.07
N ALA A 382 -22.85 -7.80 -83.98
CA ALA A 382 -22.04 -9.00 -83.70
C ALA A 382 -20.98 -8.79 -82.61
N ASN A 383 -20.46 -7.56 -82.53
CA ASN A 383 -19.50 -7.09 -81.52
C ASN A 383 -20.18 -6.60 -80.22
N SER A 384 -21.39 -7.09 -79.93
CA SER A 384 -21.99 -6.95 -78.60
C SER A 384 -21.16 -7.69 -77.54
N THR A 385 -20.99 -7.05 -76.39
CA THR A 385 -20.26 -7.55 -75.21
C THR A 385 -21.04 -8.57 -74.39
N GLU A 386 -22.31 -8.81 -74.72
CA GLU A 386 -23.17 -9.74 -73.99
C GLU A 386 -22.97 -11.19 -74.45
N LYS A 387 -23.16 -12.12 -73.51
CA LYS A 387 -23.01 -13.56 -73.75
C LYS A 387 -24.35 -14.18 -74.14
N ILE A 388 -24.32 -15.04 -75.16
CA ILE A 388 -25.47 -15.88 -75.50
C ILE A 388 -25.61 -16.99 -74.45
N THR A 389 -26.84 -17.19 -73.98
CA THR A 389 -27.23 -18.21 -73.01
C THR A 389 -28.41 -19.02 -73.55
N TYR A 390 -28.57 -20.26 -73.07
CA TYR A 390 -29.58 -21.19 -73.56
C TYR A 390 -30.35 -21.80 -72.38
N LYS A 391 -31.66 -21.98 -72.52
CA LYS A 391 -32.51 -22.67 -71.54
C LYS A 391 -33.51 -23.59 -72.23
N SER A 392 -33.58 -24.86 -71.81
CA SER A 392 -34.69 -25.74 -72.17
C SER A 392 -35.85 -25.56 -71.19
N SER A 393 -37.08 -25.57 -71.69
CA SER A 393 -38.29 -25.60 -70.86
C SER A 393 -38.56 -26.99 -70.26
N ASN A 394 -38.02 -28.07 -70.83
CA ASN A 394 -38.11 -29.42 -70.28
C ASN A 394 -36.89 -30.27 -70.66
N THR A 395 -35.95 -30.40 -69.72
CA THR A 395 -34.69 -31.15 -69.87
C THR A 395 -34.87 -32.67 -69.94
N LYS A 396 -36.08 -33.20 -69.68
CA LYS A 396 -36.44 -34.62 -69.87
C LYS A 396 -36.75 -34.93 -71.34
N ILE A 397 -37.27 -33.95 -72.11
CA ILE A 397 -37.58 -34.07 -73.55
C ILE A 397 -36.34 -33.76 -74.40
N ALA A 398 -35.72 -32.59 -74.19
CA ALA A 398 -34.43 -32.25 -74.80
C ALA A 398 -33.61 -31.32 -73.91
N THR A 399 -32.29 -31.52 -73.89
CA THR A 399 -31.32 -30.64 -73.22
C THR A 399 -30.61 -29.75 -74.23
N VAL A 400 -30.16 -28.57 -73.80
CA VAL A 400 -29.30 -27.67 -74.58
C VAL A 400 -28.03 -27.36 -73.79
N SER A 401 -26.86 -27.42 -74.42
CA SER A 401 -25.57 -27.10 -73.79
C SER A 401 -25.25 -25.60 -73.82
N THR A 402 -24.23 -25.18 -73.07
CA THR A 402 -23.67 -23.81 -73.13
C THR A 402 -23.17 -23.42 -74.53
N LYS A 403 -22.79 -24.39 -75.36
CA LYS A 403 -22.39 -24.21 -76.77
C LYS A 403 -23.58 -24.24 -77.75
N GLY A 404 -24.83 -24.27 -77.26
CA GLY A 404 -26.03 -24.28 -78.10
C GLY A 404 -26.38 -25.63 -78.74
N VAL A 405 -25.74 -26.73 -78.30
CA VAL A 405 -26.02 -28.08 -78.81
C VAL A 405 -27.26 -28.63 -78.12
N ILE A 406 -28.34 -28.82 -78.88
CA ILE A 406 -29.57 -29.48 -78.44
C ILE A 406 -29.41 -30.99 -78.63
N LYS A 407 -29.70 -31.79 -77.60
CA LYS A 407 -29.77 -33.26 -77.66
C LYS A 407 -31.19 -33.72 -77.36
N ALA A 408 -31.83 -34.40 -78.32
CA ALA A 408 -33.16 -34.98 -78.17
C ALA A 408 -33.09 -36.25 -77.31
N LYS A 409 -33.93 -36.35 -76.28
CA LYS A 409 -33.94 -37.49 -75.33
C LYS A 409 -35.19 -38.35 -75.43
N LYS A 410 -36.37 -37.75 -75.36
CA LYS A 410 -37.67 -38.45 -75.36
C LYS A 410 -38.65 -37.74 -76.29
N LYS A 411 -39.58 -38.50 -76.87
CA LYS A 411 -40.67 -38.00 -77.73
C LYS A 411 -41.45 -36.89 -77.01
N GLY A 412 -41.84 -35.84 -77.74
CA GLY A 412 -42.57 -34.70 -77.21
C GLY A 412 -42.04 -33.36 -77.71
N THR A 413 -42.69 -32.28 -77.29
CA THR A 413 -42.40 -30.91 -77.74
C THR A 413 -41.82 -30.08 -76.59
N VAL A 414 -40.74 -29.35 -76.86
CA VAL A 414 -40.06 -28.50 -75.86
C VAL A 414 -39.57 -27.21 -76.50
N THR A 415 -39.70 -26.09 -75.79
CA THR A 415 -39.16 -24.80 -76.24
C THR A 415 -37.74 -24.60 -75.70
N ILE A 416 -36.78 -24.36 -76.59
CA ILE A 416 -35.44 -23.88 -76.27
C ILE A 416 -35.43 -22.36 -76.41
N THR A 417 -35.06 -21.65 -75.35
CA THR A 417 -34.89 -20.20 -75.35
C THR A 417 -33.41 -19.85 -75.51
N VAL A 418 -33.10 -18.96 -76.44
CA VAL A 418 -31.78 -18.31 -76.61
C VAL A 418 -31.90 -16.89 -76.08
N LYS A 419 -31.02 -16.47 -75.16
CA LYS A 419 -31.03 -15.11 -74.54
C LYS A 419 -29.65 -14.45 -74.67
N SER A 420 -29.61 -13.15 -74.96
CA SER A 420 -28.39 -12.31 -74.94
C SER A 420 -28.79 -10.90 -74.56
N GLY A 421 -28.23 -10.36 -73.46
CA GLY A 421 -28.84 -9.20 -72.80
C GLY A 421 -30.29 -9.50 -72.45
N ASP A 422 -31.20 -8.55 -72.62
CA ASP A 422 -32.63 -8.81 -72.44
C ASP A 422 -33.34 -9.39 -73.66
N VAL A 423 -32.68 -9.43 -74.82
CA VAL A 423 -33.20 -10.02 -76.05
C VAL A 423 -33.30 -11.54 -75.91
N LYS A 424 -34.48 -12.09 -76.25
CA LYS A 424 -34.79 -13.52 -76.19
C LYS A 424 -35.43 -13.98 -77.49
N VAL A 425 -35.00 -15.12 -78.02
CA VAL A 425 -35.62 -15.81 -79.17
C VAL A 425 -35.90 -17.26 -78.79
N ARG A 426 -36.99 -17.84 -79.30
CA ARG A 426 -37.45 -19.19 -78.97
C ARG A 426 -37.40 -20.10 -80.19
N CYS A 427 -36.95 -21.34 -79.98
CA CYS A 427 -37.00 -22.44 -80.94
C CYS A 427 -37.84 -23.57 -80.35
N ARG A 428 -38.94 -23.93 -81.00
CA ARG A 428 -39.77 -25.09 -80.63
C ARG A 428 -39.15 -26.35 -81.22
N VAL A 429 -38.74 -27.28 -80.36
CA VAL A 429 -38.14 -28.56 -80.74
C VAL A 429 -39.16 -29.67 -80.55
N THR A 430 -39.46 -30.40 -81.62
CA THR A 430 -40.33 -31.58 -81.60
C THR A 430 -39.46 -32.82 -81.76
N VAL A 431 -39.46 -33.68 -80.74
CA VAL A 431 -38.81 -35.00 -80.80
C VAL A 431 -39.84 -36.01 -81.28
N LYS A 432 -39.55 -36.66 -82.41
CA LYS A 432 -40.30 -37.80 -82.95
C LYS A 432 -39.67 -39.11 -82.51
#